data_AF-A0A6H5JQ14-F1
#
_entry.id   AF-A0A6H5JQ14-F1
#
_cell.length_a   1.000
_cell.length_b   1.000
_cell.length_c   1.000
_cell.angle_alpha   90.00
_cell.angle_beta   90.00
_cell.angle_gamma   90.00
#
_symmetry.space_group_name_H-M   'P 1'
#
loop_
_entity.id
_entity.type
_entity.pdbx_description
1 polymer ?
#
loop_
_entity_poly.entity_id
_entity_poly.type
_entity_poly.pdbx_seq_one_letter_code
_entity_poly.pdbx_strand_id
1 'polypeptide(L)'
;MHAGCRTDTSRLSWHQNAARPLRVEFERGQLDQEDNVGQILFKKTVGVPRSFSAWQRRYFVLGGAVAKVHVLQVYVSKQSYDRMVLAVFENRRINERVKAYKLSNLFKCGPIKASICCYRRERSVVKSFKGHPTPLYFFTVKPPKSRLKQLNFASQNLGDLQHLRTSISKFTAT
;
A
#
# COMPACT_ATOMS: atom_id res chain seq x y z
N MET A 1 -38.65 -41.68 64.95
CA MET A 1 -39.05 -40.26 64.83
C MET A 1 -38.03 -39.54 63.94
N HIS A 2 -38.53 -38.97 62.84
CA HIS A 2 -37.96 -37.98 61.90
C HIS A 2 -36.43 -37.84 61.77
N ALA A 3 -35.82 -38.27 60.66
CA ALA A 3 -35.76 -37.59 59.35
C ALA A 3 -34.97 -36.27 59.39
N GLY A 4 -33.77 -36.28 58.80
CA GLY A 4 -32.91 -35.11 58.69
C GLY A 4 -31.73 -35.28 57.73
N CYS A 5 -31.92 -35.95 56.59
CA CYS A 5 -30.93 -35.93 55.52
C CYS A 5 -31.23 -34.71 54.63
N ARG A 6 -30.63 -33.55 54.91
CA ARG A 6 -30.67 -32.39 54.02
C ARG A 6 -29.72 -32.68 52.86
N THR A 7 -30.28 -32.85 51.67
CA THR A 7 -29.52 -32.78 50.42
C THR A 7 -28.95 -31.37 50.30
N ASP A 8 -27.63 -31.24 50.43
CA ASP A 8 -26.92 -30.01 50.11
C ASP A 8 -26.90 -29.87 48.58
N THR A 9 -27.94 -29.23 48.05
CA THR A 9 -28.05 -28.82 46.64
C THR A 9 -27.37 -27.46 46.40
N SER A 10 -26.21 -27.23 47.02
CA SER A 10 -25.50 -25.96 46.88
C SER A 10 -24.10 -26.19 46.29
N ARG A 11 -23.92 -25.69 45.06
CA ARG A 11 -22.64 -25.26 44.45
C ARG A 11 -21.80 -26.31 43.73
N LEU A 12 -22.36 -26.86 42.66
CA LEU A 12 -21.61 -27.10 41.42
C LEU A 12 -22.25 -26.26 40.31
N SER A 13 -21.69 -25.08 40.00
CA SER A 13 -21.81 -24.43 38.66
C SER A 13 -21.16 -23.04 38.56
N TRP A 14 -19.97 -22.79 39.12
CA TRP A 14 -19.23 -21.54 38.84
C TRP A 14 -18.54 -21.50 37.46
N HIS A 15 -18.81 -22.45 36.57
CA HIS A 15 -18.12 -22.55 35.27
C HIS A 15 -19.01 -22.52 34.02
N GLN A 16 -20.32 -22.25 34.14
CA GLN A 16 -21.19 -22.28 32.95
C GLN A 16 -21.37 -20.94 32.23
N ASN A 17 -20.94 -19.80 32.82
CA ASN A 17 -21.11 -18.47 32.23
C ASN A 17 -19.81 -17.70 31.96
N ALA A 18 -18.64 -18.33 32.04
CA ALA A 18 -17.42 -17.70 31.57
C ALA A 18 -17.43 -17.77 30.04
N ALA A 19 -17.58 -16.63 29.36
CA ALA A 19 -17.33 -16.51 27.93
C ALA A 19 -15.97 -17.17 27.65
N ARG A 20 -15.97 -18.24 26.85
CA ARG A 20 -14.74 -18.98 26.52
C ARG A 20 -13.72 -17.96 26.00
N PRO A 21 -12.45 -17.98 26.45
CA PRO A 21 -11.43 -17.13 25.86
C PRO A 21 -11.37 -17.48 24.37
N LEU A 22 -11.76 -16.54 23.51
CA LEU A 22 -11.57 -16.68 22.07
C LEU A 22 -10.07 -16.89 21.87
N ARG A 23 -9.66 -18.11 21.54
CA ARG A 23 -8.29 -18.39 21.12
C ARG A 23 -8.11 -17.67 19.79
N VAL A 24 -7.38 -16.56 19.83
CA VAL A 24 -6.91 -15.89 18.63
C VAL A 24 -5.72 -16.70 18.13
N GLU A 25 -5.99 -17.62 17.20
CA GLU A 25 -4.93 -18.33 16.47
C GLU A 25 -4.48 -17.43 15.32
N PHE A 26 -3.25 -16.96 15.40
CA PHE A 26 -2.62 -16.23 14.31
C PHE A 26 -2.09 -17.27 13.32
N GLU A 27 -2.85 -17.57 12.29
CA GLU A 27 -2.29 -18.25 11.13
C GLU A 27 -1.21 -17.36 10.51
N ARG A 28 0.01 -17.88 10.47
CA ARG A 28 1.04 -17.38 9.56
C ARG A 28 0.61 -17.78 8.15
N GLY A 29 -0.37 -17.07 7.60
CA GLY A 29 -0.67 -17.15 6.18
C GLY A 29 0.63 -16.92 5.43
N GLN A 30 0.95 -17.82 4.52
CA GLN A 30 1.96 -17.56 3.50
C GLN A 30 1.34 -16.43 2.67
N LEU A 31 1.65 -15.19 3.03
CA LEU A 31 1.24 -14.01 2.27
C LEU A 31 1.91 -14.17 0.91
N ASP A 32 1.15 -14.69 -0.05
CA ASP A 32 1.43 -14.48 -1.47
C ASP A 32 1.84 -13.02 -1.59
N GLN A 33 3.10 -12.82 -1.99
CA GLN A 33 3.82 -11.56 -2.13
C GLN A 33 2.88 -10.36 -1.99
N GLU A 34 2.89 -9.66 -0.84
CA GLU A 34 1.91 -8.61 -0.52
C GLU A 34 1.75 -7.62 -1.70
N ASP A 35 0.74 -7.85 -2.56
CA ASP A 35 0.49 -7.15 -3.84
C ASP A 35 0.24 -5.64 -3.68
N ASN A 36 0.17 -5.22 -2.42
CA ASN A 36 -0.25 -3.92 -1.96
C ASN A 36 0.92 -3.09 -1.43
N VAL A 37 2.14 -3.63 -1.33
CA VAL A 37 3.29 -2.91 -0.81
C VAL A 37 4.51 -3.02 -1.72
N GLY A 38 5.42 -2.05 -1.64
CA GLY A 38 6.66 -2.14 -2.39
C GLY A 38 7.44 -0.85 -2.49
N GLN A 39 8.61 -0.91 -3.14
CA GLN A 39 9.45 0.26 -3.39
C GLN A 39 9.40 0.66 -4.86
N ILE A 40 9.02 1.90 -5.12
CA ILE A 40 8.92 2.40 -6.49
C ILE A 40 9.43 3.84 -6.61
N LEU A 41 9.89 4.23 -7.79
CA LEU A 41 10.21 5.64 -8.03
C LEU A 41 8.89 6.40 -8.11
N PHE A 42 8.79 7.46 -7.32
CA PHE A 42 7.59 8.26 -7.20
C PHE A 42 7.90 9.74 -7.38
N LYS A 43 7.05 10.42 -8.15
CA LYS A 43 7.06 11.87 -8.22
C LYS A 43 5.67 12.42 -8.49
N LYS A 44 5.29 13.43 -7.71
CA LYS A 44 4.16 14.30 -8.05
C LYS A 44 4.63 15.33 -9.06
N THR A 45 4.07 15.33 -10.27
CA THR A 45 4.43 16.30 -11.32
C THR A 45 3.24 17.12 -11.77
N VAL A 46 3.53 18.19 -12.49
CA VAL A 46 2.56 18.89 -13.32
C VAL A 46 2.74 18.43 -14.77
N GLY A 47 1.71 17.80 -15.34
CA GLY A 47 1.78 17.24 -16.69
C GLY A 47 2.78 16.09 -16.85
N VAL A 48 3.00 15.66 -18.10
CA VAL A 48 3.85 14.51 -18.45
C VAL A 48 5.27 14.68 -17.93
N PRO A 49 5.86 13.67 -17.25
CA PRO A 49 7.23 13.75 -16.77
C PRO A 49 8.23 14.01 -17.91
N ARG A 50 9.05 15.06 -17.78
CA ARG A 50 10.11 15.41 -18.75
C ARG A 50 11.52 15.01 -18.29
N SER A 51 11.69 14.69 -17.01
CA SER A 51 12.96 14.31 -16.39
C SER A 51 12.72 13.42 -15.18
N PHE A 52 13.68 12.52 -14.92
CA PHE A 52 13.68 11.60 -13.80
C PHE A 52 14.65 11.96 -12.67
N SER A 53 15.46 13.02 -12.82
CA SER A 53 16.48 13.42 -11.84
C SER A 53 15.96 13.70 -10.42
N ALA A 54 14.74 14.24 -10.31
CA ALA A 54 14.11 14.58 -9.03
C ALA A 54 13.07 13.55 -8.56
N TRP A 55 13.09 12.34 -9.13
CA TRP A 55 12.27 11.24 -8.64
C TRP A 55 12.96 10.58 -7.46
N GLN A 56 12.16 10.13 -6.51
CA GLN A 56 12.69 9.52 -5.28
C GLN A 56 12.11 8.13 -5.14
N ARG A 57 12.94 7.18 -4.69
CA ARG A 57 12.46 5.86 -4.29
C ARG A 57 11.63 6.02 -3.03
N ARG A 58 10.41 5.54 -3.06
CA ARG A 58 9.44 5.63 -1.97
C ARG A 58 8.85 4.26 -1.71
N TYR A 59 8.47 4.00 -0.46
CA TYR A 59 7.76 2.79 -0.11
C TYR A 59 6.26 3.08 -0.15
N PHE A 60 5.49 2.29 -0.91
CA PHE A 60 4.06 2.43 -1.03
C PHE A 60 3.35 1.31 -0.27
N VAL A 61 2.15 1.61 0.22
CA VAL A 61 1.24 0.64 0.84
C VAL A 61 -0.19 0.99 0.44
N LEU A 62 -0.93 0.03 -0.10
CA LEU A 62 -2.37 0.12 -0.36
C LEU A 62 -3.12 -0.44 0.84
N GLY A 63 -4.03 0.36 1.41
CA GLY A 63 -4.83 -0.04 2.59
C GLY A 63 -4.09 -0.05 3.92
N GLY A 64 -2.91 0.59 4.01
CA GLY A 64 -1.95 0.46 5.12
C GLY A 64 -2.42 0.87 6.52
N ALA A 65 -1.47 0.90 7.47
CA ALA A 65 -1.70 0.91 8.92
C ALA A 65 -2.75 1.89 9.46
N VAL A 66 -2.90 3.05 8.82
CA VAL A 66 -4.03 3.95 9.07
C VAL A 66 -5.27 3.38 8.35
N ALA A 67 -5.98 2.49 9.06
CA ALA A 67 -7.09 1.61 8.66
C ALA A 67 -8.21 2.25 7.81
N LYS A 68 -7.91 2.62 6.57
CA LYS A 68 -8.90 3.08 5.60
C LYS A 68 -8.74 2.31 4.31
N VAL A 69 -9.77 1.54 3.98
CA VAL A 69 -9.91 0.85 2.70
C VAL A 69 -9.79 1.88 1.58
N HIS A 70 -9.14 1.50 0.47
CA HIS A 70 -8.94 2.35 -0.72
C HIS A 70 -8.03 3.57 -0.50
N VAL A 71 -6.97 3.45 0.29
CA VAL A 71 -5.97 4.53 0.46
C VAL A 71 -4.59 4.06 0.00
N LEU A 72 -3.97 4.83 -0.89
CA LEU A 72 -2.56 4.72 -1.20
C LEU A 72 -1.75 5.57 -0.24
N GLN A 73 -0.90 4.93 0.56
CA GLN A 73 0.02 5.59 1.49
C GLN A 73 1.43 5.52 0.92
N VAL A 74 2.14 6.64 0.93
CA VAL A 74 3.51 6.76 0.41
C VAL A 74 4.44 7.24 1.53
N TYR A 75 5.42 6.41 1.83
CA TYR A 75 6.43 6.56 2.87
C TYR A 75 7.79 6.92 2.29
N VAL A 76 8.65 7.48 3.14
CA VAL A 76 10.07 7.73 2.79
C VAL A 76 10.80 6.42 2.51
N SER A 77 10.60 5.41 3.36
CA SER A 77 11.26 4.10 3.28
C SER A 77 10.39 3.03 3.94
N LYS A 78 10.78 1.76 3.79
CA LYS A 78 10.17 0.64 4.54
C LYS A 78 10.31 0.84 6.05
N GLN A 79 11.46 1.33 6.52
CA GLN A 79 11.68 1.58 7.95
C GLN A 79 10.70 2.62 8.52
N SER A 80 10.39 3.68 7.76
CA SER A 80 9.36 4.65 8.17
C SER A 80 7.97 4.02 8.27
N TYR A 81 7.65 3.07 7.39
CA TYR A 81 6.41 2.30 7.48
C TYR A 81 6.39 1.42 8.73
N ASP A 82 7.43 0.62 8.95
CA ASP A 82 7.54 -0.30 10.09
C ASP A 82 7.41 0.47 11.42
N ARG A 83 8.10 1.61 11.56
CA ARG A 83 8.00 2.49 12.74
C ARG A 83 6.60 3.03 12.95
N MET A 84 5.90 3.40 11.87
CA MET A 84 4.55 3.91 11.97
C MET A 84 3.56 2.80 12.35
N VAL A 85 3.71 1.58 11.82
CA VAL A 85 2.91 0.41 12.22
C VAL A 85 3.07 0.16 13.71
N LEU A 86 4.30 0.14 14.21
CA LEU A 86 4.58 -0.02 15.64
C LEU A 86 3.96 1.11 16.47
N ALA A 87 4.12 2.37 16.05
CA ALA A 87 3.53 3.51 16.76
C ALA A 87 1.99 3.42 16.83
N VAL A 88 1.34 2.97 15.76
CA VAL A 88 -0.12 2.74 15.75
C VAL A 88 -0.49 1.61 16.72
N PHE A 89 0.24 0.50 16.68
CA PHE A 89 -0.03 -0.65 17.55
C PHE A 89 0.18 -0.33 19.04
N GLU A 90 1.22 0.44 19.36
CA GLU A 90 1.56 0.85 20.72
C GLU A 90 0.74 2.08 21.19
N ASN A 91 -0.20 2.59 20.38
CA ASN A 91 -0.94 3.84 20.62
C ASN A 91 -0.03 5.04 20.95
N ARG A 92 1.16 5.09 20.35
CA ARG A 92 2.13 6.18 20.51
C ARG A 92 1.87 7.30 19.50
N ARG A 93 2.35 8.50 19.83
CA ARG A 93 2.27 9.65 18.93
C ARG A 93 3.10 9.42 17.67
N ILE A 94 2.46 9.58 16.51
CA ILE A 94 3.10 9.41 15.19
C ILE A 94 3.80 10.72 14.80
N ASN A 95 5.12 10.66 14.64
CA ASN A 95 5.94 11.79 14.18
C ASN A 95 6.35 11.70 12.70
N GLU A 96 6.14 10.54 12.07
CA GLU A 96 6.53 10.28 10.68
C GLU A 96 5.59 10.99 9.69
N ARG A 97 6.16 11.61 8.65
CA ARG A 97 5.37 12.28 7.60
C ARG A 97 4.92 11.28 6.54
N VAL A 98 3.61 11.04 6.47
CA VAL A 98 2.99 10.13 5.50
C VAL A 98 2.14 10.90 4.51
N LYS A 99 2.27 10.57 3.22
CA LYS A 99 1.36 11.09 2.18
C LYS A 99 0.31 10.04 1.88
N ALA A 100 -0.93 10.32 2.26
CA ALA A 100 -2.08 9.45 1.98
C ALA A 100 -2.92 10.02 0.84
N TYR A 101 -3.32 9.16 -0.09
CA TYR A 101 -4.16 9.47 -1.23
C TYR A 101 -5.37 8.53 -1.22
N LYS A 102 -6.57 9.08 -0.98
CA LYS A 102 -7.80 8.32 -1.12
C LYS A 102 -8.00 7.98 -2.60
N LEU A 103 -7.96 6.69 -2.93
CA LEU A 103 -8.32 6.17 -4.23
C LEU A 103 -9.84 6.15 -4.33
N SER A 104 -10.36 6.57 -5.47
CA SER A 104 -11.78 6.50 -5.79
C SER A 104 -11.94 6.39 -7.30
N ASN A 105 -13.14 6.01 -7.74
CA ASN A 105 -13.51 5.91 -9.17
C ASN A 105 -13.35 7.24 -9.93
N LEU A 106 -13.18 8.34 -9.21
CA LEU A 106 -12.92 9.66 -9.79
C LEU A 106 -11.45 9.82 -10.23
N PHE A 107 -10.54 9.00 -9.73
CA PHE A 107 -9.16 8.96 -10.20
C PHE A 107 -9.09 8.20 -11.51
N LYS A 108 -8.24 8.66 -12.42
CA LYS A 108 -7.99 7.97 -13.70
C LYS A 108 -6.59 7.38 -13.69
N CYS A 109 -6.49 6.07 -13.88
CA CYS A 109 -5.23 5.37 -14.06
C CYS A 109 -4.84 5.33 -15.55
N GLY A 110 -3.69 5.89 -15.90
CA GLY A 110 -3.17 5.88 -17.26
C GLY A 110 -2.58 4.53 -17.67
N PRO A 111 -2.38 4.29 -18.98
CA PRO A 111 -1.61 3.14 -19.45
C PRO A 111 -0.14 3.26 -19.02
N ILE A 112 0.55 2.12 -18.94
CA ILE A 112 2.01 2.11 -18.78
C ILE A 112 2.63 2.60 -20.07
N LYS A 113 3.50 3.58 -19.96
CA LYS A 113 4.30 4.08 -21.07
C LYS A 113 5.75 3.71 -20.82
N ALA A 114 6.38 3.15 -21.84
CA ALA A 114 7.83 3.06 -21.87
C ALA A 114 8.37 4.45 -22.18
N SER A 115 9.44 4.84 -21.50
CA SER A 115 10.20 6.02 -21.89
C SER A 115 11.00 5.68 -23.16
N ILE A 116 10.44 5.94 -24.34
CA ILE A 116 11.14 5.80 -25.63
C ILE A 116 11.60 7.20 -26.04
N CYS A 117 12.91 7.40 -26.19
CA CYS A 117 13.45 8.64 -26.75
C CYS A 117 14.02 8.33 -28.15
N CYS A 118 13.39 8.85 -29.19
CA CYS A 118 13.81 8.66 -30.59
C CYS A 118 15.29 9.08 -30.77
N TYR A 119 16.12 8.26 -31.41
CA TYR A 119 17.16 8.79 -32.30
C TYR A 119 16.96 8.14 -33.66
N ARG A 120 17.17 8.97 -34.66
CA ARG A 120 17.20 8.65 -36.08
C ARG A 120 18.12 7.45 -36.33
N ARG A 121 17.56 6.45 -37.02
CA ARG A 121 18.12 5.27 -37.71
C ARG A 121 19.25 4.49 -37.02
N GLU A 122 18.95 3.19 -36.90
CA GLU A 122 19.82 2.03 -36.66
C GLU A 122 20.11 1.59 -35.22
N ARG A 123 19.47 0.46 -34.90
CA ARG A 123 19.80 -0.63 -33.97
C ARG A 123 20.07 -0.25 -32.50
N SER A 124 19.02 -0.50 -31.71
CA SER A 124 19.02 -0.83 -30.28
C SER A 124 19.70 0.20 -29.36
N VAL A 125 19.09 1.38 -29.25
CA VAL A 125 19.53 2.41 -28.31
C VAL A 125 18.67 2.37 -27.05
N VAL A 126 19.18 1.75 -25.99
CA VAL A 126 18.63 1.87 -24.64
C VAL A 126 18.95 3.28 -24.14
N LYS A 127 17.94 4.16 -24.11
CA LYS A 127 18.12 5.57 -23.73
C LYS A 127 17.61 5.87 -22.34
N SER A 128 18.46 6.60 -21.64
CA SER A 128 18.28 7.08 -20.28
C SER A 128 17.75 8.52 -20.31
N PHE A 129 16.71 8.84 -19.54
CA PHE A 129 16.28 10.23 -19.38
C PHE A 129 17.30 10.98 -18.51
N LYS A 130 17.49 12.29 -18.73
CA LYS A 130 18.39 13.13 -17.90
C LYS A 130 18.16 12.83 -16.41
N GLY A 131 19.21 12.33 -15.75
CA GLY A 131 19.25 12.05 -14.32
C GLY A 131 18.87 10.63 -13.88
N HIS A 132 18.65 9.67 -14.80
CA HIS A 132 18.55 8.26 -14.42
C HIS A 132 19.19 7.37 -15.50
N PRO A 133 20.19 6.52 -15.18
CA PRO A 133 21.05 5.85 -16.17
C PRO A 133 20.37 4.74 -16.97
N THR A 134 19.28 4.16 -16.45
CA THR A 134 18.54 3.06 -17.09
C THR A 134 17.19 3.53 -17.63
N PRO A 135 16.65 2.87 -18.67
CA PRO A 135 15.28 3.09 -19.12
C PRO A 135 14.29 2.77 -18.00
N LEU A 136 13.18 3.49 -17.99
CA LEU A 136 12.12 3.33 -17.01
C LEU A 136 10.78 3.18 -17.71
N TYR A 137 9.96 2.29 -17.16
CA TYR A 137 8.53 2.26 -17.42
C TYR A 137 7.85 3.17 -16.42
N PHE A 138 6.79 3.86 -16.83
CA PHE A 138 6.01 4.67 -15.91
C PHE A 138 4.51 4.65 -16.23
N PHE A 139 3.69 4.85 -15.21
CA PHE A 139 2.28 5.19 -15.38
C PHE A 139 1.92 6.37 -14.50
N THR A 140 0.74 6.93 -14.77
CA THR A 140 0.26 8.13 -14.11
C THR A 140 -1.13 7.88 -13.53
N VAL A 141 -1.34 8.33 -12.30
CA VAL A 141 -2.65 8.39 -11.65
C VAL A 141 -3.06 9.85 -11.56
N LYS A 142 -4.19 10.19 -12.18
CA LYS A 142 -4.72 11.55 -12.26
C LYS A 142 -5.84 11.75 -11.23
N PRO A 143 -5.71 12.72 -10.30
CA PRO A 143 -6.79 13.10 -9.40
C PRO A 143 -7.91 13.83 -10.14
N PRO A 144 -9.18 13.65 -9.75
CA PRO A 144 -10.32 14.25 -10.43
C PRO A 144 -10.31 15.78 -10.48
N LYS A 145 -9.89 16.42 -9.39
CA LYS A 145 -9.93 17.88 -9.24
C LYS A 145 -8.65 18.58 -9.74
N SER A 146 -7.66 17.83 -10.25
CA SER A 146 -6.40 18.43 -10.70
C SER A 146 -6.11 18.11 -12.14
N ARG A 147 -6.35 19.08 -13.03
CA ARG A 147 -5.97 18.98 -14.45
C ARG A 147 -4.45 18.89 -14.63
N LEU A 148 -3.69 19.44 -13.68
CA LEU A 148 -2.24 19.61 -13.76
C LEU A 148 -1.48 18.62 -12.87
N LYS A 149 -1.87 18.46 -11.60
CA LYS A 149 -1.10 17.65 -10.63
C LYS A 149 -1.43 16.17 -10.81
N GLN A 150 -0.42 15.37 -11.07
CA GLN A 150 -0.55 13.93 -11.25
C GLN A 150 0.48 13.17 -10.42
N LEU A 151 0.11 11.95 -10.01
CA LEU A 151 1.01 11.03 -9.33
C LEU A 151 1.65 10.15 -10.39
N ASN A 152 2.98 10.10 -10.44
CA ASN A 152 3.67 9.24 -11.39
C ASN A 152 4.49 8.22 -10.63
N PHE A 153 4.43 7.00 -11.15
CA PHE A 153 5.11 5.83 -10.63
C PHE A 153 5.99 5.28 -11.74
N ALA A 154 7.23 4.94 -11.41
CA ALA A 154 8.18 4.41 -12.37
C ALA A 154 9.03 3.30 -11.77
N SER A 155 9.39 2.34 -12.61
CA SER A 155 10.27 1.24 -12.26
C SER A 155 11.10 0.83 -13.47
N GLN A 156 12.25 0.22 -13.20
CA GLN A 156 13.06 -0.46 -14.21
C GLN A 156 12.40 -1.80 -14.58
N ASN A 157 11.77 -2.44 -13.60
CA ASN A 157 11.04 -3.69 -13.79
C ASN A 157 9.59 -3.41 -14.19
N LEU A 158 9.20 -3.90 -15.37
CA LEU A 158 7.84 -3.76 -15.87
C LEU A 158 6.84 -4.57 -15.01
N GLY A 159 7.25 -5.73 -14.49
CA GLY A 159 6.39 -6.58 -13.65
C GLY A 159 5.91 -5.84 -12.42
N ASP A 160 6.83 -5.37 -11.58
CA ASP A 160 6.51 -4.62 -10.35
C ASP A 160 5.58 -3.41 -10.62
N LEU A 161 5.79 -2.73 -11.75
CA LEU A 161 4.99 -1.59 -12.15
C LEU A 161 3.59 -2.00 -12.64
N GLN A 162 3.47 -3.11 -13.37
CA GLN A 162 2.21 -3.69 -13.80
C GLN A 162 1.38 -4.16 -12.61
N HIS A 163 2.00 -4.85 -11.65
CA HIS A 163 1.34 -5.27 -10.41
C HIS A 163 0.76 -4.07 -9.67
N LEU A 164 1.57 -3.04 -9.37
CA LEU A 164 1.09 -1.83 -8.71
C LEU A 164 -0.02 -1.14 -9.50
N ARG A 165 0.12 -1.02 -10.82
CA ARG A 165 -0.90 -0.40 -11.67
C ARG A 165 -2.21 -1.16 -11.57
N THR A 166 -2.19 -2.48 -11.66
CA THR A 166 -3.39 -3.32 -11.58
C THR A 166 -4.05 -3.17 -10.22
N SER A 167 -3.28 -3.23 -9.12
CA SER A 167 -3.79 -3.03 -7.76
C SER A 167 -4.45 -1.66 -7.57
N ILE A 168 -3.82 -0.58 -8.05
CA ILE A 168 -4.44 0.76 -8.02
C ILE A 168 -5.68 0.82 -8.93
N SER A 169 -5.62 0.19 -10.10
CA SER A 169 -6.70 0.25 -11.08
C SER A 169 -8.00 -0.34 -10.54
N LYS A 170 -7.94 -1.41 -9.73
CA LYS A 170 -9.09 -1.99 -9.02
C LYS A 170 -9.89 -0.97 -8.18
N PHE A 171 -9.25 0.10 -7.72
CA PHE A 171 -9.87 1.15 -6.90
C PHE A 171 -10.25 2.41 -7.68
N THR A 172 -9.98 2.41 -8.99
CA THR A 172 -10.18 3.57 -9.87
C THR A 172 -10.99 3.23 -11.12
N ALA A 173 -11.13 1.95 -11.44
CA ALA A 173 -11.99 1.44 -12.50
C ALA A 173 -13.42 1.30 -11.97
N THR A 174 -14.37 1.92 -12.66
CA THR A 174 -15.76 1.44 -12.76
C THR A 174 -15.79 0.18 -13.60
#